data_AF-A0A7S3H1M8-F1
#
_entry.id   AF-A0A7S3H1M8-F1
#
_cell.length_a   1.000
_cell.length_b   1.000
_cell.length_c   1.000
_cell.angle_alpha   90.00
_cell.angle_beta   90.00
_cell.angle_gamma   90.00
#
_symmetry.space_group_name_H-M   'P 1'
#
loop_
_entity.id
_entity.type
_entity.pdbx_description
1 polymer ?
#
loop_
_entity_poly.entity_id
_entity_poly.type
_entity_poly.pdbx_seq_one_letter_code
_entity_poly.pdbx_strand_id
1 'polypeptide(L)'
;CDEQSIAEVLREYRINNAAVRVCCNATIDEIIDVVEGNRKYCPCLYVMNKIDQITIEELDIISEIPHYVPVCAHHEWNLDGLADIMWKYMDLLRIYTKPKGQIPDYTSPVILPGGKPTIEEFCLRIHKSLLEQFRVAMVWGKSVKHNPQRCGKEHR
;
A
#
# COMPACT_ATOMS: atom_id res chain seq x y z
N CYS A 1 -9.19 6.35 -26.19
CA CYS A 1 -10.48 5.66 -25.98
C CYS A 1 -11.58 6.50 -26.56
N ASP A 2 -12.37 5.87 -27.41
CA ASP A 2 -13.44 6.54 -28.14
C ASP A 2 -14.69 6.62 -27.26
N GLU A 3 -15.41 7.73 -27.34
CA GLU A 3 -16.63 7.99 -26.56
C GLU A 3 -17.71 6.91 -26.79
N GLN A 4 -17.75 6.34 -28.00
CA GLN A 4 -18.68 5.28 -28.39
C GLN A 4 -18.47 4.00 -27.58
N SER A 5 -17.22 3.54 -27.43
CA SER A 5 -16.90 2.33 -26.67
C SER A 5 -17.24 2.50 -25.18
N ILE A 6 -17.02 3.69 -24.62
CA ILE A 6 -17.37 3.99 -23.22
C ILE A 6 -18.89 3.96 -23.04
N ALA A 7 -19.65 4.55 -23.97
CA ALA A 7 -21.10 4.55 -23.93
C ALA A 7 -21.70 3.14 -24.09
N GLU A 8 -21.08 2.28 -24.90
CA GLU A 8 -21.47 0.87 -25.07
C GLU A 8 -21.28 0.08 -23.78
N VAL A 9 -20.10 0.18 -23.15
CA VAL A 9 -19.80 -0.47 -21.87
C VAL A 9 -20.80 -0.03 -20.80
N LEU A 10 -21.02 1.28 -20.63
CA LEU A 10 -21.97 1.77 -19.62
C LEU A 10 -23.40 1.29 -19.86
N ARG A 11 -23.81 1.18 -21.13
CA ARG A 11 -25.14 0.66 -21.50
C ARG A 11 -25.29 -0.82 -21.16
N GLU A 12 -24.23 -1.62 -21.33
CA GLU A 12 -24.19 -3.03 -20.93
C GLU A 12 -24.34 -3.19 -19.41
N TYR A 13 -23.70 -2.31 -18.64
CA TYR A 13 -23.87 -2.22 -17.18
C TYR A 13 -25.18 -1.55 -16.73
N ARG A 14 -26.13 -1.30 -17.65
CA ARG A 14 -27.46 -0.70 -17.39
C ARG A 14 -27.40 0.74 -16.83
N ILE A 15 -26.34 1.49 -17.12
CA ILE A 15 -26.20 2.90 -16.74
C ILE A 15 -26.62 3.77 -17.93
N ASN A 16 -27.84 4.32 -17.86
CA ASN A 16 -28.40 5.11 -18.98
C ASN A 16 -27.93 6.57 -18.99
N ASN A 17 -27.58 7.14 -17.84
CA ASN A 17 -27.14 8.53 -17.72
C ASN A 17 -26.05 8.64 -16.66
N ALA A 18 -24.85 9.07 -17.06
CA ALA A 18 -23.71 9.29 -16.19
C ALA A 18 -22.79 10.37 -16.78
N ALA A 19 -22.14 11.13 -15.91
CA ALA A 19 -21.05 12.04 -16.28
C ALA A 19 -19.72 11.33 -15.99
N VAL A 20 -19.02 10.89 -17.04
CA VAL A 20 -17.71 10.24 -16.90
C VAL A 20 -16.60 11.25 -17.16
N ARG A 21 -15.68 11.39 -16.20
CA ARG A 21 -14.49 12.22 -16.33
C ARG A 21 -13.25 11.33 -16.38
N VAL A 22 -12.63 11.26 -17.54
CA VAL A 22 -11.38 10.51 -17.74
C VAL A 22 -10.21 11.50 -17.64
N CYS A 23 -9.32 11.31 -16.66
CA CYS A 23 -8.18 12.19 -16.42
C CYS A 23 -6.83 11.60 -16.90
N CYS A 24 -6.85 10.44 -17.56
CA CYS A 24 -5.68 9.70 -18.02
C CYS A 24 -5.96 9.04 -19.38
N ASN A 25 -4.92 8.52 -20.04
CA ASN A 25 -5.09 7.67 -21.21
C ASN A 25 -5.55 6.27 -20.75
N ALA A 26 -6.80 6.17 -20.29
CA ALA A 26 -7.35 4.93 -19.76
C ALA A 26 -7.68 3.92 -20.87
N THR A 27 -7.52 2.63 -20.60
CA THR A 27 -7.99 1.55 -21.48
C THR A 27 -9.46 1.20 -21.21
N ILE A 28 -10.09 0.44 -22.10
CA ILE A 28 -11.49 0.00 -21.90
C ILE A 28 -11.58 -0.89 -20.65
N ASP A 29 -10.60 -1.76 -20.43
CA ASP A 29 -10.55 -2.66 -19.26
C ASP A 29 -10.47 -1.87 -17.95
N GLU A 30 -9.67 -0.79 -17.89
CA GLU A 30 -9.60 0.07 -16.71
C GLU A 30 -10.94 0.76 -16.39
N ILE A 31 -11.71 1.11 -17.43
CA ILE A 31 -13.06 1.68 -17.24
C ILE A 31 -14.00 0.62 -16.69
N ILE A 32 -13.93 -0.61 -17.21
CA ILE A 32 -14.70 -1.76 -16.69
C ILE A 32 -14.35 -2.02 -15.23
N ASP A 33 -13.05 -2.04 -14.89
CA ASP A 33 -12.58 -2.27 -13.52
C ASP A 33 -13.16 -1.25 -12.53
N VAL A 34 -13.26 0.03 -12.94
CA VAL A 34 -13.86 1.10 -12.12
C VAL A 34 -15.38 0.94 -11.99
N VAL A 35 -16.07 0.51 -13.05
CA VAL A 35 -17.53 0.30 -13.04
C VAL A 35 -17.91 -0.91 -12.19
N GLU A 36 -17.14 -2.00 -12.25
CA GLU A 36 -17.36 -3.19 -11.42
C GLU A 36 -17.11 -2.92 -9.93
N GLY A 37 -16.10 -2.09 -9.61
CA GLY A 37 -15.78 -1.67 -8.23
C GLY A 37 -15.36 -2.80 -7.27
N ASN A 38 -15.32 -4.05 -7.72
CA ASN A 38 -14.98 -5.22 -6.92
C ASN A 38 -13.52 -5.69 -7.10
N ARG A 39 -12.72 -4.97 -7.91
CA ARG A 39 -11.35 -5.38 -8.20
C ARG A 39 -10.40 -4.93 -7.12
N LYS A 40 -9.50 -5.83 -6.72
CA LYS A 40 -8.43 -5.55 -5.75
C LYS A 40 -7.11 -5.50 -6.50
N TYR A 41 -6.55 -4.31 -6.61
CA TYR A 41 -5.20 -4.11 -7.12
C TYR A 41 -4.19 -4.48 -6.02
N CYS A 42 -3.47 -5.56 -6.23
CA CYS A 42 -2.42 -6.02 -5.32
C CYS A 42 -1.05 -5.80 -5.97
N PRO A 43 -0.08 -5.26 -5.24
CA PRO A 43 1.29 -5.17 -5.74
C PRO A 43 1.86 -6.59 -5.91
N CYS A 44 2.50 -6.83 -7.06
CA CYS A 44 3.08 -8.12 -7.41
C CYS A 44 4.61 -8.02 -7.54
N LEU A 45 5.29 -9.06 -7.10
CA LEU A 45 6.74 -9.21 -7.19
C LEU A 45 7.06 -10.53 -7.89
N TYR A 46 7.87 -10.47 -8.94
CA TYR A 46 8.28 -11.62 -9.72
C TYR A 46 9.60 -12.15 -9.18
N VAL A 47 9.54 -13.30 -8.49
CA VAL A 47 10.73 -13.93 -7.90
C VAL A 47 11.32 -14.92 -8.89
N MET A 48 12.48 -14.57 -9.45
CA MET A 48 13.20 -15.39 -10.43
C MET A 48 14.21 -16.28 -9.71
N ASN A 49 13.86 -17.54 -9.51
CA ASN A 49 14.73 -18.50 -8.82
C ASN A 49 15.74 -19.15 -9.78
N LYS A 50 16.80 -19.74 -9.23
CA LYS A 50 17.89 -20.47 -9.93
C LYS A 50 18.90 -19.57 -10.65
N ILE A 51 19.32 -18.49 -9.99
CA ILE A 51 20.32 -17.57 -10.55
C ILE A 51 21.73 -18.19 -10.65
N ASP A 52 21.93 -19.39 -10.10
CA ASP A 52 23.12 -20.22 -10.28
C ASP A 52 23.30 -20.74 -11.72
N GLN A 53 22.22 -20.75 -12.52
CA GLN A 53 22.23 -21.27 -13.90
C GLN A 53 22.40 -20.21 -14.98
N ILE A 54 22.44 -18.92 -14.60
CA ILE A 54 22.56 -17.78 -15.51
C ILE A 54 23.92 -17.11 -15.38
N THR A 55 24.31 -16.35 -16.40
CA THR A 55 25.54 -15.55 -16.37
C THR A 55 25.35 -14.25 -15.61
N ILE A 56 26.47 -13.62 -15.19
CA ILE A 56 26.44 -12.34 -14.46
C ILE A 56 25.83 -11.23 -15.34
N GLU A 57 26.11 -11.24 -16.65
CA GLU A 57 25.57 -10.28 -17.61
C GLU A 57 24.03 -10.35 -17.72
N GLU A 58 23.47 -11.56 -17.72
CA GLU A 58 22.01 -11.77 -17.71
C GLU A 58 21.39 -11.34 -16.38
N LEU A 59 22.08 -11.58 -15.27
CA LEU A 59 21.64 -11.16 -13.94
C LEU A 59 21.53 -9.63 -13.85
N ASP A 60 22.50 -8.89 -14.38
CA ASP A 60 22.49 -7.42 -14.40
C ASP A 60 21.27 -6.90 -15.17
N ILE A 61 20.98 -7.47 -16.34
CA ILE A 61 19.80 -7.11 -17.14
C ILE A 61 18.51 -7.36 -16.36
N ILE A 62 18.38 -8.52 -15.69
CA ILE A 62 17.18 -8.85 -14.90
C ILE A 62 16.99 -7.89 -13.73
N SER A 63 18.09 -7.43 -13.12
CA SER A 63 18.05 -6.51 -11.98
C SER A 63 17.54 -5.10 -12.34
N GLU A 64 17.65 -4.70 -13.62
CA GLU A 64 17.13 -3.43 -14.11
C GLU A 64 15.61 -3.45 -14.34
N ILE A 65 15.01 -4.64 -14.50
CA ILE A 65 13.58 -4.79 -14.78
C ILE A 65 12.78 -4.54 -13.49
N PRO A 66 11.80 -3.62 -13.50
CA PRO A 66 11.02 -3.32 -12.30
C PRO A 66 10.20 -4.54 -11.86
N HIS A 67 9.99 -4.69 -10.55
CA HIS A 67 9.25 -5.80 -9.92
C HIS A 67 9.91 -7.19 -9.99
N TYR A 68 11.10 -7.33 -10.58
CA TYR A 68 11.82 -8.60 -10.60
C TYR A 68 12.83 -8.71 -9.46
N VAL A 69 12.89 -9.87 -8.83
CA VAL A 69 13.90 -10.18 -7.81
C VAL A 69 14.56 -11.52 -8.14
N PRO A 70 15.82 -11.49 -8.59
CA PRO A 70 16.58 -12.70 -8.87
C PRO A 70 17.08 -13.32 -7.55
N VAL A 71 16.83 -14.61 -7.31
CA VAL A 71 17.21 -15.33 -6.08
C VAL A 71 17.78 -16.71 -6.38
N CYS A 72 18.64 -17.22 -5.49
CA CYS A 72 19.00 -18.65 -5.47
C CYS A 72 18.58 -19.24 -4.13
N ALA A 73 17.47 -19.99 -4.11
CA ALA A 73 17.00 -20.63 -2.88
C ALA A 73 17.98 -21.69 -2.33
N HIS A 74 18.75 -22.37 -3.20
CA HIS A 74 19.68 -23.42 -2.78
C HIS A 74 20.91 -22.85 -2.05
N HIS A 75 21.44 -21.74 -2.55
CA HIS A 75 22.61 -21.07 -1.96
C HIS A 75 22.24 -19.89 -1.06
N GLU A 76 20.94 -19.68 -0.82
CA GLU A 76 20.38 -18.57 -0.04
C GLU A 76 20.81 -17.19 -0.54
N TRP A 77 21.07 -17.06 -1.85
CA TRP A 77 21.47 -15.78 -2.45
C TRP A 77 20.28 -14.86 -2.64
N ASN A 78 20.48 -13.60 -2.24
CA ASN A 78 19.54 -12.49 -2.39
C ASN A 78 18.18 -12.67 -1.68
N LEU A 79 18.11 -13.52 -0.65
CA LEU A 79 16.92 -13.66 0.19
C LEU A 79 16.67 -12.39 1.02
N ASP A 80 17.73 -11.74 1.51
CA ASP A 80 17.62 -10.47 2.24
C ASP A 80 17.08 -9.35 1.33
N GLY A 81 17.57 -9.26 0.10
CA GLY A 81 17.09 -8.31 -0.89
C GLY A 81 15.62 -8.53 -1.25
N LEU A 82 15.18 -9.79 -1.34
CA LEU A 82 13.77 -10.14 -1.49
C LEU A 82 12.92 -9.64 -0.32
N ALA A 83 13.37 -9.87 0.92
CA ALA A 83 12.67 -9.42 2.11
C ALA A 83 12.55 -7.88 2.17
N ASP A 84 13.62 -7.16 1.81
CA ASP A 84 13.63 -5.70 1.76
C ASP A 84 12.67 -5.13 0.72
N ILE A 85 12.62 -5.73 -0.48
CA ILE A 85 11.70 -5.30 -1.54
C ILE A 85 10.26 -5.63 -1.14
N MET A 86 10.02 -6.81 -0.57
CA MET A 86 8.71 -7.18 -0.03
C MET A 86 8.25 -6.17 1.03
N TRP A 87 9.12 -5.78 1.95
CA TRP A 87 8.81 -4.76 2.96
C TRP A 87 8.42 -3.41 2.33
N LYS A 88 9.14 -2.98 1.30
CA LYS A 88 8.82 -1.76 0.54
C LYS A 88 7.47 -1.87 -0.18
N TYR A 89 7.18 -3.01 -0.80
CA TYR A 89 5.94 -3.23 -1.56
C TYR A 89 4.70 -3.34 -0.69
N MET A 90 4.83 -3.86 0.54
CA MET A 90 3.71 -3.91 1.49
C MET A 90 3.30 -2.52 2.02
N ASP A 91 4.15 -1.50 1.83
CA ASP A 91 3.94 -0.11 2.26
C ASP A 91 3.44 0.01 3.71
N LEU A 92 4.02 -0.77 4.63
CA LEU A 92 3.53 -0.84 6.01
C LEU A 92 3.96 0.37 6.85
N LEU A 93 3.00 0.93 7.60
CA LEU A 93 3.23 1.99 8.57
C LEU A 93 3.45 1.39 9.96
N ARG A 94 4.58 1.75 10.58
CA ARG A 94 4.92 1.40 11.96
C ARG A 94 4.62 2.57 12.88
N ILE A 95 3.64 2.41 13.77
CA ILE A 95 3.25 3.42 14.75
C ILE A 95 3.66 2.94 16.15
N TYR A 96 4.45 3.76 16.84
CA TYR A 96 4.94 3.45 18.18
C TYR A 96 4.04 4.07 19.23
N THR A 97 3.64 3.28 20.23
CA THR A 97 2.81 3.77 21.33
C THR A 97 3.69 4.48 22.36
N LYS A 98 3.19 5.58 22.91
CA LYS A 98 3.87 6.35 23.95
C LYS A 98 2.90 6.65 25.11
N PRO A 99 3.02 5.94 26.24
CA PRO A 99 2.28 6.28 27.45
C PRO A 99 2.70 7.65 27.99
N LYS A 100 1.77 8.35 28.66
CA LYS A 100 2.04 9.67 29.23
C LYS A 100 3.13 9.58 30.29
N GLY A 101 4.19 10.37 30.14
CA GLY A 101 5.34 10.40 31.06
C GLY A 101 6.37 9.28 30.84
N GLN A 102 6.14 8.40 29.86
CA GLN A 102 7.09 7.34 29.50
C GLN A 102 7.71 7.60 28.12
N ILE A 103 8.81 6.89 27.87
CA ILE A 103 9.49 6.86 26.57
C ILE A 103 8.64 5.98 25.62
N PRO A 104 8.57 6.29 24.31
CA PRO A 104 7.93 5.41 23.35
C PRO A 104 8.51 4.00 23.40
N ASP A 105 7.64 3.00 23.29
CA ASP A 105 8.09 1.62 23.09
C ASP A 105 8.44 1.41 21.62
N TYR A 106 9.73 1.18 21.33
CA TYR A 106 10.24 0.90 19.99
C TYR A 106 10.31 -0.60 19.66
N THR A 107 10.01 -1.48 20.62
CA THR A 107 10.08 -2.93 20.44
C THR A 107 8.81 -3.46 19.77
N SER A 108 7.65 -2.90 20.12
CA SER A 108 6.35 -3.41 19.70
C SER A 108 5.54 -2.34 18.95
N PRO A 109 5.85 -2.05 17.67
CA PRO A 109 5.05 -1.14 16.87
C PRO A 109 3.69 -1.75 16.50
N VAL A 110 2.66 -0.91 16.45
CA VAL A 110 1.41 -1.25 15.79
C VAL A 110 1.61 -1.06 14.30
N ILE A 111 1.39 -2.12 13.53
CA ILE A 111 1.55 -2.13 12.08
C ILE A 111 0.19 -1.91 11.42
N LEU A 112 0.12 -0.89 10.55
CA LEU A 112 -1.05 -0.55 9.74
C LEU A 112 -0.68 -0.54 8.25
N PRO A 113 -1.64 -0.79 7.34
CA PRO A 113 -1.37 -0.78 5.90
C PRO A 113 -1.09 0.64 5.36
N GLY A 114 -0.35 0.69 4.25
CA GLY A 114 -0.02 1.89 3.49
C GLY A 114 -1.22 2.45 2.74
N GLY A 115 -2.06 3.19 3.45
CA GLY A 115 -3.27 3.79 2.89
C GLY A 115 -3.63 5.13 3.51
N LYS A 116 -2.70 5.72 4.27
CA LYS A 116 -2.96 6.84 5.20
C LYS A 116 -4.07 6.48 6.21
N PRO A 117 -3.83 5.44 7.03
CA PRO A 117 -4.78 4.99 8.02
C PRO A 117 -5.07 6.10 9.02
N THR A 118 -6.30 6.16 9.51
CA THR A 118 -6.70 7.18 10.48
C THR A 118 -6.28 6.78 11.90
N ILE A 119 -6.27 7.75 12.81
CA ILE A 119 -6.07 7.46 14.24
C ILE A 119 -7.20 6.56 14.78
N GLU A 120 -8.40 6.63 14.20
CA GLU A 120 -9.49 5.69 14.52
C GLU A 120 -9.12 4.24 14.20
N GLU A 121 -8.60 3.97 13.00
CA GLU A 121 -8.15 2.62 12.61
C GLU A 121 -7.02 2.12 13.52
N PHE A 122 -6.10 3.01 13.90
CA PHE A 122 -5.07 2.70 14.89
C PHE A 122 -5.67 2.30 16.25
N CYS A 123 -6.65 3.06 16.76
CA CYS A 123 -7.31 2.73 18.02
C CYS A 123 -8.05 1.39 17.96
N LEU A 124 -8.77 1.12 16.86
CA LEU A 124 -9.47 -0.15 16.64
C LEU A 124 -8.52 -1.35 16.56
N ARG A 125 -7.30 -1.15 16.04
CA ARG A 125 -6.27 -2.19 15.96
C ARG A 125 -5.74 -2.61 17.34
N ILE A 126 -5.69 -1.66 18.29
CA ILE A 126 -5.31 -1.94 19.68
C ILE A 126 -6.48 -2.58 20.42
N HIS A 127 -7.59 -1.85 20.54
CA HIS A 127 -8.79 -2.33 21.22
C HIS A 127 -10.01 -1.44 20.91
N LYS A 128 -11.18 -2.05 20.69
CA LYS A 128 -12.42 -1.32 20.32
C LYS A 128 -12.84 -0.25 21.34
N SER A 129 -12.71 -0.53 22.64
CA SER A 129 -13.09 0.43 23.70
C SER A 129 -12.21 1.69 23.75
N LEU A 130 -11.02 1.65 23.15
CA LEU A 130 -10.11 2.79 23.14
C LEU A 130 -10.71 3.96 22.34
N LEU A 131 -11.49 3.64 21.31
CA LEU A 131 -12.17 4.63 20.48
C LEU A 131 -13.28 5.36 21.25
N GLU A 132 -14.03 4.65 22.10
CA GLU A 132 -15.10 5.25 22.92
C GLU A 132 -14.58 6.25 23.94
N GLN A 133 -13.36 6.01 24.45
CA GLN A 133 -12.70 6.88 25.43
C GLN A 133 -11.75 7.91 24.77
N PHE A 134 -11.69 7.94 23.44
CA PHE A 134 -10.75 8.78 22.71
C PHE A 134 -11.12 10.27 22.88
N ARG A 135 -10.20 11.05 23.45
CA ARG A 135 -10.35 12.52 23.55
C ARG A 135 -9.46 13.26 22.56
N VAL A 136 -8.18 12.89 22.53
CA VAL A 136 -7.17 13.52 21.68
C VAL A 136 -5.96 12.60 21.58
N ALA A 137 -5.31 12.57 20.42
CA ALA A 137 -4.02 11.95 20.24
C ALA A 137 -2.92 13.01 20.22
N MET A 138 -1.78 12.70 20.83
CA MET A 138 -0.56 13.47 20.66
C MET A 138 0.31 12.76 19.64
N VAL A 139 0.61 13.42 18.52
CA VAL A 139 1.33 12.82 17.40
C VAL A 139 2.69 13.50 17.24
N TRP A 140 3.70 12.67 17.00
CA TRP A 140 5.06 13.07 16.64
C TRP A 140 5.40 12.43 15.30
N GLY A 141 5.95 13.20 14.35
CA GLY A 141 6.45 12.65 13.10
C GLY A 141 6.14 13.50 11.89
N LYS A 142 6.29 12.91 10.70
CA LYS A 142 6.10 13.60 9.42
C LYS A 142 4.63 13.87 9.07
N SER A 143 3.69 13.19 9.74
CA SER A 143 2.25 13.39 9.51
C SER A 143 1.72 14.71 10.10
N VAL A 144 2.47 15.33 11.00
CA VAL A 144 2.10 16.59 11.66
C VAL A 144 3.06 17.72 11.32
N LYS A 145 2.54 18.96 11.31
CA LYS A 145 3.36 20.14 11.00
C LYS A 145 4.24 20.57 12.16
N HIS A 146 3.77 20.33 13.38
CA HIS A 146 4.48 20.67 14.61
C HIS A 146 4.66 19.42 15.48
N ASN A 147 5.83 19.31 16.12
CA ASN A 147 6.14 18.17 16.98
C ASN A 147 6.22 18.61 18.45
N PRO A 148 5.36 18.08 19.35
CA PRO A 148 4.13 17.34 19.07
C PRO A 148 2.92 18.21 18.68
N GLN A 149 1.94 17.59 18.02
CA GLN A 149 0.65 18.21 17.69
C GLN A 149 -0.52 17.38 18.23
N ARG A 150 -1.57 18.08 18.67
CA ARG A 150 -2.84 17.49 19.10
C ARG A 150 -3.71 17.19 17.89
N CYS A 151 -4.07 15.94 17.70
CA CYS A 151 -4.85 15.46 16.56
C CYS A 151 -6.14 14.76 17.00
N GLY A 152 -7.17 14.87 16.16
CA GLY A 152 -8.44 14.15 16.31
C GLY A 152 -8.41 12.78 15.63
N LYS A 153 -9.52 12.05 15.71
CA LYS A 153 -9.68 10.70 15.14
C LYS A 153 -9.50 10.63 13.61
N GLU A 154 -9.87 11.69 12.90
CA GLU A 154 -9.82 11.79 11.42
C GLU A 154 -8.41 12.08 10.87
N HIS A 155 -7.43 12.32 11.76
CA HIS A 155 -6.06 12.62 11.37
C HIS A 155 -5.42 11.41 10.68
N ARG A 156 -4.62 11.68 9.65
CA ARG A 156 -3.91 10.71 8.80
C ARG A 156 -2.40 10.87 8.90
#